data_AF-X1JTX7-F1
#
_entry.id   AF-X1JTX7-F1
#
_cell.length_a   1.000
_cell.length_b   1.000
_cell.length_c   1.000
_cell.angle_alpha   90.00
_cell.angle_beta   90.00
_cell.angle_gamma   90.00
#
_symmetry.space_group_name_H-M   'P 1'
#
loop_
_entity.id
_entity.type
_entity.pdbx_description
1 polymer ?
#
loop_
_entity_poly.entity_id
_entity_poly.type
_entity_poly.pdbx_seq_one_letter_code
_entity_poly.pdbx_strand_id
1 'polypeptide(L)'
;ANKKISFLLNSMVVGLTPQKEVAVVNSQGLQHYRARVIILAMGCRERTRGAISIPGARPSGIYTAGVAQELINLKNYMVGEKIVVLGSGDIGLIMACRLSLEGAEVIMVAEKLPYSSGLPRNINQCLYDFDIPLLLRIFSF
;
A
#
# COMPACT_ATOMS: atom_id res chain seq x y z
N ALA A 1 36.69 -6.48 0.68
CA ALA A 1 36.53 -7.81 0.03
C ALA A 1 35.09 -7.94 -0.47
N ASN A 2 34.89 -8.07 -1.78
CA ASN A 2 33.55 -8.14 -2.38
C ASN A 2 32.99 -9.56 -2.19
N LYS A 3 32.09 -9.75 -1.20
CA LYS A 3 31.43 -11.05 -1.00
C LYS A 3 30.41 -11.25 -2.14
N LYS A 4 30.62 -12.27 -2.98
CA LYS A 4 29.62 -12.70 -3.97
C LYS A 4 28.49 -13.42 -3.24
N ILE A 5 27.34 -12.76 -3.12
CA ILE A 5 26.10 -13.37 -2.62
C ILE A 5 25.27 -13.79 -3.83
N SER A 6 24.89 -15.07 -3.91
CA SER A 6 23.98 -15.55 -4.94
C SER A 6 22.56 -15.02 -4.70
N PHE A 7 21.90 -14.54 -5.74
CA PHE A 7 20.52 -14.07 -5.69
C PHE A 7 19.68 -14.72 -6.79
N LEU A 8 18.40 -14.94 -6.50
CA LEU A 8 17.42 -15.49 -7.43
C LEU A 8 16.23 -14.52 -7.49
N LEU A 9 16.08 -13.83 -8.62
CA LEU A 9 14.90 -13.00 -8.90
C LEU A 9 13.79 -13.88 -9.50
N ASN A 10 12.59 -13.32 -9.65
CA ASN A 10 11.43 -14.01 -10.23
C ASN A 10 11.17 -15.40 -9.61
N SER A 11 11.41 -15.49 -8.30
CA SER A 11 11.34 -16.72 -7.51
C SER A 11 10.43 -16.48 -6.31
N MET A 12 9.43 -17.34 -6.12
CA MET A 12 8.47 -17.24 -5.03
C MET A 12 8.69 -18.40 -4.05
N VAL A 13 8.90 -18.07 -2.77
CA VAL A 13 8.88 -19.07 -1.70
C VAL A 13 7.42 -19.45 -1.45
N VAL A 14 7.07 -20.73 -1.66
CA VAL A 14 5.70 -21.26 -1.50
C VAL A 14 5.54 -22.12 -0.25
N GLY A 15 6.64 -22.52 0.39
CA GLY A 15 6.60 -23.36 1.58
C GLY A 15 7.87 -23.27 2.41
N LEU A 16 7.69 -23.40 3.72
CA LEU A 16 8.75 -23.41 4.73
C LEU A 16 8.44 -24.52 5.73
N THR A 17 9.42 -25.39 6.01
CA THR A 17 9.26 -26.46 7.02
C THR A 17 9.99 -26.12 8.32
N PRO A 18 9.59 -26.71 9.47
CA PRO A 18 10.35 -26.57 10.73
C PRO A 18 11.80 -27.02 10.62
N GLN A 19 12.09 -27.92 9.68
CA GLN A 19 13.43 -28.40 9.41
C GLN A 19 14.27 -27.39 8.58
N LYS A 20 13.75 -26.23 8.21
CA LYS A 20 14.44 -25.21 7.38
C LYS A 20 14.64 -25.65 5.92
N GLU A 21 13.68 -26.39 5.39
CA GLU A 21 13.52 -26.53 3.94
C GLU A 21 12.64 -25.42 3.39
N VAL A 22 13.06 -24.89 2.25
CA VAL A 22 12.41 -23.80 1.52
C VAL A 22 12.01 -24.33 0.17
N ALA A 23 10.71 -24.35 -0.11
CA ALA A 23 10.17 -24.66 -1.42
C ALA A 23 10.04 -23.36 -2.23
N VAL A 24 10.70 -23.30 -3.38
CA VAL A 24 10.77 -22.13 -4.25
C VAL A 24 10.25 -22.50 -5.64
N VAL A 25 9.36 -21.69 -6.19
CA VAL A 25 8.89 -21.82 -7.57
C VAL A 25 9.46 -20.68 -8.41
N ASN A 26 10.05 -21.02 -9.55
CA ASN A 26 10.52 -20.07 -10.56
C ASN A 26 10.37 -20.65 -11.98
N SER A 27 10.98 -20.02 -12.98
CA SER A 27 10.92 -20.47 -14.38
C SER A 27 11.53 -21.86 -14.62
N GLN A 28 12.34 -22.38 -13.68
CA GLN A 28 12.93 -23.72 -13.72
C GLN A 28 12.06 -24.76 -12.98
N GLY A 29 10.87 -24.38 -12.51
CA GLY A 29 9.96 -25.25 -11.78
C GLY A 29 10.12 -25.15 -10.25
N LEU A 30 9.76 -26.24 -9.57
CA LEU A 30 9.82 -26.34 -8.11
C LEU A 30 11.22 -26.78 -7.66
N GLN A 31 11.83 -25.99 -6.78
CA GLN A 31 13.16 -26.23 -6.23
C GLN A 31 13.09 -26.26 -4.70
N HIS A 32 13.90 -27.13 -4.10
CA HIS A 32 14.01 -27.24 -2.65
C HIS A 32 15.40 -26.81 -2.19
N TYR A 33 15.44 -25.95 -1.20
CA TYR A 33 16.67 -25.46 -0.59
C TYR A 33 16.69 -25.81 0.88
N ARG A 34 17.86 -26.24 1.38
CA ARG A 34 18.08 -26.46 2.81
C ARG A 34 18.95 -25.33 3.35
N ALA A 35 18.45 -24.64 4.38
CA ALA A 35 19.16 -23.52 4.98
C ALA A 35 19.53 -23.79 6.45
N ARG A 36 20.64 -23.21 6.92
CA ARG A 36 20.99 -23.21 8.35
C ARG A 36 20.19 -22.18 9.14
N VAL A 37 19.90 -21.04 8.52
CA VAL A 37 19.15 -19.92 9.08
C VAL A 37 18.27 -19.35 7.98
N ILE A 38 17.04 -18.96 8.32
CA ILE A 38 16.07 -18.36 7.40
C ILE A 38 15.70 -16.99 7.98
N ILE A 39 15.77 -15.95 7.14
CA ILE A 39 15.35 -14.60 7.48
C ILE A 39 14.13 -14.29 6.62
N LEU A 40 13.01 -13.93 7.26
CA LEU A 40 11.77 -13.56 6.57
C LEU A 40 11.69 -12.04 6.48
N ALA A 41 11.73 -11.52 5.25
CA ALA A 41 11.69 -10.09 4.95
C ALA A 41 10.70 -9.79 3.80
N MET A 42 9.50 -10.38 3.87
CA MET A 42 8.51 -10.37 2.78
C MET A 42 7.70 -9.06 2.67
N GLY A 43 7.95 -8.10 3.56
CA GLY A 43 7.18 -6.85 3.64
C GLY A 43 5.76 -7.05 4.18
N CYS A 44 4.91 -6.04 3.95
CA CYS A 44 3.52 -6.01 4.39
C CYS A 44 2.60 -5.82 3.18
N ARG A 45 1.40 -6.43 3.22
CA ARG A 45 0.34 -6.17 2.23
C ARG A 45 -0.65 -5.17 2.80
N GLU A 46 -1.15 -4.28 1.95
CA GLU A 46 -2.26 -3.41 2.30
C GLU A 46 -3.53 -4.24 2.57
N ARG A 47 -4.35 -3.75 3.49
CA ARG A 47 -5.65 -4.36 3.74
C ARG A 47 -6.60 -3.98 2.61
N THR A 48 -7.17 -4.97 1.96
CA THR A 48 -8.18 -4.77 0.92
C THR A 48 -9.49 -4.29 1.55
N ARG A 49 -10.40 -3.74 0.73
CA ARG A 49 -11.77 -3.40 1.13
C ARG A 49 -12.45 -4.49 1.96
N GLY A 50 -12.32 -5.75 1.54
CA GLY A 50 -12.89 -6.90 2.24
C GLY A 50 -12.23 -7.16 3.59
N ALA A 51 -10.91 -6.95 3.70
CA ALA A 51 -10.17 -7.10 4.96
C ALA A 51 -10.51 -6.03 6.01
N ILE A 52 -11.07 -4.88 5.59
CA ILE A 52 -11.58 -3.83 6.50
C ILE A 52 -13.11 -3.72 6.49
N SER A 53 -13.80 -4.72 5.94
CA SER A 53 -15.26 -4.86 5.99
C SER A 53 -16.05 -3.62 5.52
N ILE A 54 -15.55 -2.89 4.52
CA ILE A 54 -16.31 -1.77 3.94
C ILE A 54 -17.53 -2.36 3.22
N PRO A 55 -18.76 -2.01 3.63
CA PRO A 55 -19.99 -2.54 3.04
C PRO A 55 -20.23 -1.99 1.63
N GLY A 56 -21.20 -2.58 0.92
CA GLY A 56 -21.63 -2.14 -0.40
C GLY A 56 -21.01 -2.89 -1.58
N ALA A 57 -21.40 -2.44 -2.77
CA ALA A 57 -20.98 -3.02 -4.04
C ALA A 57 -19.47 -2.78 -4.31
N ARG A 58 -18.93 -3.45 -5.33
CA ARG A 58 -17.57 -3.21 -5.83
C ARG A 58 -17.64 -2.45 -7.17
N PRO A 59 -17.95 -1.14 -7.17
CA PRO A 59 -17.86 -0.35 -8.38
C PRO A 59 -16.39 -0.22 -8.83
N SER A 60 -16.20 0.12 -10.09
CA SER A 60 -14.92 0.62 -10.59
C SER A 60 -14.49 1.87 -9.81
N GLY A 61 -13.19 2.08 -9.64
CA GLY A 61 -12.65 3.27 -8.96
C GLY A 61 -12.24 3.09 -7.49
N ILE A 62 -12.45 1.89 -6.92
CA ILE A 62 -11.96 1.58 -5.57
C ILE A 62 -10.57 0.93 -5.65
N TYR A 63 -9.55 1.66 -5.21
CA TYR A 63 -8.16 1.21 -5.17
C TYR A 63 -7.63 1.23 -3.74
N THR A 64 -6.63 0.38 -3.44
CA THR A 64 -5.79 0.61 -2.27
C THR A 64 -4.80 1.73 -2.58
N ALA A 65 -4.29 2.41 -1.55
CA ALA A 65 -3.40 3.56 -1.74
C ALA A 65 -2.11 3.17 -2.48
N GLY A 66 -1.54 1.99 -2.20
CA GLY A 66 -0.39 1.45 -2.91
C GLY A 66 -0.67 1.11 -4.37
N VAL A 67 -1.87 0.62 -4.71
CA VAL A 67 -2.25 0.42 -6.13
C VAL A 67 -2.38 1.77 -6.84
N ALA A 68 -3.00 2.76 -6.21
CA ALA A 68 -3.06 4.11 -6.77
C ALA A 68 -1.65 4.72 -6.95
N GLN A 69 -0.77 4.49 -5.98
CA GLN A 69 0.63 4.90 -6.04
C GLN A 69 1.39 4.25 -7.21
N GLU A 70 1.22 2.94 -7.41
CA GLU A 70 1.83 2.21 -8.51
C GLU A 70 1.34 2.73 -9.87
N LEU A 71 0.02 2.93 -10.01
CA LEU A 71 -0.59 3.41 -11.25
C LEU A 71 -0.05 4.79 -11.64
N ILE A 72 -0.01 5.72 -10.69
CA ILE A 72 0.40 7.09 -10.99
C ILE A 72 1.92 7.22 -11.14
N ASN A 73 2.71 6.63 -10.24
CA ASN A 73 4.15 6.88 -10.20
C ASN A 73 4.95 5.99 -11.15
N LEU A 74 4.49 4.76 -11.41
CA LEU A 74 5.25 3.80 -12.24
C LEU A 74 4.62 3.59 -13.60
N LYS A 75 3.29 3.70 -13.71
CA LYS A 75 2.57 3.42 -14.96
C LYS A 75 2.05 4.69 -15.65
N ASN A 76 2.19 5.87 -15.04
CA ASN A 76 1.70 7.15 -15.55
C ASN A 76 0.20 7.12 -15.91
N TYR A 77 -0.60 6.42 -15.09
CA TYR A 77 -2.06 6.37 -15.23
C TYR A 77 -2.74 7.08 -14.06
N MET A 78 -3.62 8.03 -14.39
CA MET A 78 -4.52 8.65 -13.41
C MET A 78 -5.62 7.67 -12.99
N VAL A 79 -5.90 7.61 -11.69
CA VAL A 79 -6.92 6.71 -11.11
C VAL A 79 -8.34 7.29 -11.16
N GLY A 80 -8.46 8.60 -11.42
CA GLY A 80 -9.70 9.33 -11.53
C GLY A 80 -9.48 10.85 -11.43
N GLU A 81 -10.52 11.62 -11.73
CA GLU A 81 -10.50 13.09 -11.67
C GLU A 81 -10.98 13.63 -10.32
N LYS A 82 -11.90 12.91 -9.66
CA LYS A 82 -12.48 13.27 -8.36
C LYS A 82 -12.26 12.15 -7.37
N ILE A 83 -11.58 12.44 -6.27
CA ILE A 83 -11.02 11.41 -5.40
C ILE A 83 -11.42 11.64 -3.95
N VAL A 84 -11.82 10.56 -3.29
CA VAL A 84 -11.97 10.50 -1.83
C VAL A 84 -10.92 9.53 -1.29
N VAL A 85 -10.11 9.98 -0.35
CA VAL A 85 -9.12 9.13 0.32
C VAL A 85 -9.69 8.66 1.66
N LEU A 86 -9.76 7.35 1.85
CA LEU A 86 -10.20 6.75 3.11
C LEU A 86 -8.98 6.29 3.93
N GLY A 87 -8.73 6.98 5.03
CA GLY A 87 -7.61 6.80 5.95
C GLY A 87 -6.64 7.97 5.92
N SER A 88 -6.29 8.49 7.09
CA SER A 88 -5.39 9.65 7.23
C SER A 88 -3.97 9.28 7.68
N GLY A 89 -3.56 8.02 7.51
CA GLY A 89 -2.18 7.61 7.73
C GLY A 89 -1.26 8.20 6.66
N ASP A 90 0.07 8.16 6.90
CA ASP A 90 1.05 8.82 6.03
C ASP A 90 0.90 8.49 4.54
N ILE A 91 0.66 7.23 4.19
CA ILE A 91 0.45 6.81 2.81
C ILE A 91 -0.80 7.46 2.20
N GLY A 92 -1.90 7.54 2.96
CA GLY A 92 -3.14 8.17 2.49
C GLY A 92 -2.95 9.68 2.26
N LEU A 93 -2.29 10.36 3.20
CA LEU A 93 -1.97 11.79 3.08
C LEU A 93 -1.04 12.07 1.89
N ILE A 94 0.06 11.33 1.77
CA ILE A 94 1.01 11.48 0.66
C ILE A 94 0.32 11.23 -0.67
N MET A 95 -0.58 10.24 -0.74
CA MET A 95 -1.33 9.97 -1.96
C MET A 95 -2.35 11.07 -2.28
N ALA A 96 -3.03 11.64 -1.28
CA ALA A 96 -3.90 12.80 -1.48
C ALA A 96 -3.12 13.96 -2.13
N CYS A 97 -1.99 14.33 -1.55
CA CYS A 97 -1.10 15.35 -2.12
C CYS A 97 -0.64 15.00 -3.55
N ARG A 98 -0.17 13.76 -3.76
CA ARG A 98 0.34 13.34 -5.07
C ARG A 98 -0.74 13.42 -6.14
N LEU A 99 -1.96 13.01 -5.83
CA LEU A 99 -3.07 13.04 -6.77
C LEU A 99 -3.48 14.49 -7.09
N SER A 100 -3.50 15.37 -6.10
CA SER A 100 -3.72 16.81 -6.33
C SER A 100 -2.63 17.43 -7.21
N LEU A 101 -1.36 17.10 -7.00
CA LEU A 101 -0.24 17.57 -7.83
C LEU A 101 -0.36 17.14 -9.30
N GLU A 102 -0.95 15.98 -9.55
CA GLU A 102 -1.14 15.42 -10.89
C GLU A 102 -2.48 15.88 -11.51
N GLY A 103 -3.18 16.81 -10.86
CA GLY A 103 -4.37 17.49 -11.39
C GLY A 103 -5.71 16.86 -11.02
N ALA A 104 -5.75 15.85 -10.15
CA ALA A 104 -7.03 15.37 -9.61
C ALA A 104 -7.57 16.30 -8.52
N GLU A 105 -8.89 16.42 -8.46
CA GLU A 105 -9.59 17.04 -7.33
C GLU A 105 -9.74 16.02 -6.21
N VAL A 106 -8.91 16.12 -5.17
CA VAL A 106 -9.11 15.36 -3.95
C VAL A 106 -10.16 16.04 -3.09
N ILE A 107 -11.39 15.53 -3.18
CA ILE A 107 -12.57 16.08 -2.51
C ILE A 107 -12.38 16.11 -1.00
N MET A 108 -11.81 15.03 -0.43
CA MET A 108 -11.59 14.93 1.01
C MET A 108 -10.69 13.73 1.38
N VAL A 109 -10.09 13.84 2.58
CA VAL A 109 -9.56 12.71 3.32
C VAL A 109 -10.50 12.38 4.48
N ALA A 110 -10.87 11.11 4.63
CA ALA A 110 -11.81 10.63 5.62
C ALA A 110 -11.09 9.71 6.64
N GLU A 111 -11.29 9.92 7.92
CA GLU A 111 -10.65 9.16 9.00
C GLU A 111 -11.69 8.64 10.00
N LYS A 112 -11.52 7.38 10.41
CA LYS A 112 -12.35 6.74 11.43
C LYS A 112 -12.05 7.32 12.82
N LEU A 113 -10.78 7.57 13.10
CA LEU A 113 -10.34 8.10 14.39
C LEU A 113 -10.76 9.56 14.59
N PRO A 114 -10.79 10.04 15.85
CA PRO A 114 -11.08 11.44 16.16
C PRO A 114 -9.90 12.38 15.94
N TYR A 115 -8.81 11.89 15.34
CA TYR A 115 -7.59 12.61 15.00
C TYR A 115 -6.95 11.93 13.79
N SER A 116 -6.06 12.64 13.09
CA SER A 116 -5.29 12.05 11.99
C SER A 116 -4.21 11.11 12.51
N SER A 117 -4.05 9.95 11.86
CA SER A 117 -3.02 8.96 12.22
C SER A 117 -1.66 9.20 11.55
N GLY A 118 -1.57 10.16 10.62
CA GLY A 118 -0.34 10.54 9.94
C GLY A 118 0.54 11.48 10.76
N LEU A 119 1.80 11.61 10.35
CA LEU A 119 2.75 12.52 10.95
C LEU A 119 2.29 13.98 10.79
N PRO A 120 2.48 14.86 11.80
CA PRO A 120 2.08 16.27 11.72
C PRO A 120 2.62 17.00 10.49
N ARG A 121 3.83 16.64 10.02
CA ARG A 121 4.40 17.21 8.79
C ARG A 121 3.53 16.90 7.57
N ASN A 122 3.05 15.66 7.44
CA ASN A 122 2.24 15.23 6.31
C ASN A 122 0.85 15.86 6.36
N ILE A 123 0.30 16.11 7.55
CA ILE A 123 -0.96 16.86 7.70
C ILE A 123 -0.81 18.25 7.07
N ASN A 124 0.23 19.01 7.45
CA ASN A 124 0.45 20.34 6.90
C ASN A 124 0.71 20.28 5.38
N GLN A 125 1.68 19.46 4.97
CA GLN A 125 2.14 19.41 3.57
C GLN A 125 1.14 18.80 2.59
N CYS A 126 0.27 17.90 3.06
CA CYS A 126 -0.63 17.18 2.16
C CYS A 126 -2.07 17.68 2.24
N LEU A 127 -2.50 18.22 3.39
CA LEU A 127 -3.87 18.70 3.56
C LEU A 127 -3.93 20.21 3.49
N TYR A 128 -3.20 20.92 4.35
CA TYR A 128 -3.29 22.38 4.40
C TYR A 128 -2.70 23.06 3.16
N ASP A 129 -1.53 22.62 2.68
CA ASP A 129 -0.91 23.21 1.48
C ASP A 129 -1.74 23.00 0.20
N PHE A 130 -2.65 22.02 0.19
CA PHE A 130 -3.51 21.66 -0.94
C PHE A 130 -5.00 21.95 -0.68
N ASP A 131 -5.33 22.62 0.43
CA ASP A 131 -6.70 22.91 0.86
C ASP A 131 -7.64 21.68 0.87
N ILE A 132 -7.10 20.49 1.20
CA ILE A 132 -7.88 19.24 1.23
C ILE A 132 -8.57 19.10 2.59
N PRO A 133 -9.90 18.97 2.63
CA PRO A 133 -10.62 18.82 3.89
C PRO A 133 -10.38 17.45 4.51
N LEU A 134 -10.17 17.42 5.84
CA LEU A 134 -10.08 16.21 6.64
C LEU A 134 -11.35 16.00 7.46
N LEU A 135 -12.10 14.96 7.14
CA LEU A 135 -13.26 14.54 7.92
C LEU A 135 -12.85 13.46 8.93
N LEU A 136 -13.00 13.75 10.21
CA LEU A 136 -12.74 12.82 11.31
C LEU A 136 -14.03 12.15 11.77
N ARG A 137 -13.93 11.01 12.48
CA ARG A 137 -15.07 10.29 13.08
C ARG A 137 -16.15 9.84 12.09
N ILE A 138 -15.75 9.37 10.91
CA ILE A 138 -16.70 8.97 9.86
C ILE A 138 -17.57 7.74 10.20
N PHE A 139 -17.20 6.98 11.24
CA PHE A 139 -18.00 5.87 11.76
C PHE A 139 -18.39 6.17 13.20
N SER A 140 -19.48 6.90 13.37
CA SER A 140 -20.16 7.08 14.65
C SER A 140 -21.43 6.23 14.61
N PHE A 141 -21.32 4.97 15.06
CA PHE A 141 -22.47 4.15 15.42
C PHE A 141 -22.59 4.12 16.94
#